data_AF-A0ABD5T3E0-F1
#
_entry.id   AF-A0ABD5T3E0-F1
#
_cell.length_a   1.000
_cell.length_b   1.000
_cell.length_c   1.000
_cell.angle_alpha   90.00
_cell.angle_beta   90.00
_cell.angle_gamma   90.00
#
_symmetry.space_group_name_H-M   'P 1'
#
loop_
_entity.id
_entity.type
_entity.pdbx_description
1 polymer ?
#
loop_
_entity_poly.entity_id
_entity_poly.type
_entity_poly.pdbx_seq_one_letter_code
_entity_poly.pdbx_strand_id
1 'polypeptide(L)'
;MPPEELSVFNKLAENGDNQIKDVTQGVFQGIRTSANKIYIVDVLDADRVESQDTEGTVTISPIGGSKEFEIEKDLLRPFLQGDEIGRWRGEWSGRHVVHPYRVIRDDEGEIVDSELYSQDYLEQELPKTWDFFLHYQEELEGREGGRMEGEEDWYGYIYPKNLELYENPKIIQSEICSRATYMLDEVGTWYFTTGYGALLEPGYRNQTKEIVSQLNSKALDFYFKHIAVIKAGGYYSYRTQYVEQLPCITNGESRLEQELEETISNITDLIDTGTRTDRFPEAYLEKYDGSLAYINYKWQTRRYPVNADIQEKADGRFAVTAGRSDEITAPLMDKGDREERKLRAKYVQAAVDGRNMKSGEEQTIPIPDTQGGVEQLIDALEADRQTVEETSIKELENKIDQTVYQMFDLSDEEQAVIEDYLKVF
;
A
#
# COMPACT_ATOMS: atom_id res chain seq x y z
N MET A 1 20.34 -3.41 30.28
CA MET A 1 20.73 -2.19 29.57
C MET A 1 22.03 -1.68 30.19
N PRO A 2 23.13 -1.59 29.42
CA PRO A 2 24.37 -0.91 29.78
C PRO A 2 24.15 0.56 30.21
N PRO A 3 25.09 1.17 30.96
CA PRO A 3 24.91 2.53 31.49
C PRO A 3 24.73 3.62 30.43
N GLU A 4 25.49 3.56 29.34
CA GLU A 4 25.40 4.53 28.24
C GLU A 4 24.06 4.44 27.52
N GLU A 5 23.63 3.21 27.17
CA GLU A 5 22.29 2.94 26.61
C GLU A 5 21.17 3.42 27.56
N LEU A 6 21.32 3.21 28.88
CA LEU A 6 20.35 3.65 29.88
C LEU A 6 20.25 5.17 30.00
N SER A 7 21.37 5.88 29.86
CA SER A 7 21.39 7.34 29.84
C SER A 7 20.57 7.86 28.65
N VAL A 8 20.81 7.32 27.45
CA VAL A 8 20.07 7.72 26.24
C VAL A 8 18.60 7.35 26.34
N PHE A 9 18.29 6.13 26.79
CA PHE A 9 16.92 5.66 27.00
C PHE A 9 16.13 6.60 27.94
N ASN A 10 16.71 6.97 29.08
CA ASN A 10 16.06 7.89 30.02
C ASN A 10 15.90 9.28 29.41
N LYS A 11 16.90 9.79 28.70
CA LYS A 11 16.83 11.11 28.07
C LYS A 11 15.73 11.19 27.01
N LEU A 12 15.56 10.14 26.19
CA LEU A 12 14.44 10.05 25.24
C LEU A 12 13.09 10.11 25.96
N ALA A 13 12.94 9.40 27.09
CA ALA A 13 11.72 9.45 27.89
C ALA A 13 11.48 10.80 28.59
N GLU A 14 12.55 11.46 29.07
CA GLU A 14 12.48 12.74 29.78
C GLU A 14 12.22 13.92 28.85
N ASN A 15 12.73 13.88 27.61
CA ASN A 15 12.61 14.96 26.64
C ASN A 15 11.35 14.84 25.74
N GLY A 16 10.71 13.66 25.67
CA GLY A 16 9.39 13.53 25.05
C GLY A 16 8.33 14.29 25.86
N ASP A 17 7.48 15.07 25.19
CA ASP A 17 6.40 15.82 25.86
C ASP A 17 5.14 14.96 26.09
N ASN A 18 5.02 13.84 25.36
CA ASN A 18 3.94 12.86 25.48
C ASN A 18 4.47 11.43 25.29
N GLN A 19 3.60 10.45 25.55
CA GLN A 19 3.77 9.10 25.02
C GLN A 19 2.72 8.83 23.94
N ILE A 20 2.98 7.85 23.06
CA ILE A 20 2.06 7.51 21.96
C ILE A 20 0.63 7.24 22.46
N LYS A 21 0.48 6.57 23.61
CA LYS A 21 -0.84 6.29 24.22
C LYS A 21 -1.65 7.55 24.57
N ASP A 22 -1.00 8.69 24.76
CA ASP A 22 -1.61 9.93 25.21
C ASP A 22 -2.06 10.80 24.02
N VAL A 23 -1.62 10.45 22.80
CA VAL A 23 -1.89 11.20 21.56
C VAL A 23 -2.70 10.39 20.53
N THR A 24 -3.02 9.13 20.85
CA THR A 24 -3.78 8.21 19.99
C THR A 24 -5.11 7.81 20.61
N GLN A 25 -6.14 7.62 19.78
CA GLN A 25 -7.40 6.99 20.16
C GLN A 25 -7.25 5.50 20.51
N GLY A 26 -6.05 4.96 20.26
CA GLY A 26 -5.67 3.59 20.55
C GLY A 26 -4.93 2.97 19.37
N VAL A 27 -4.12 1.96 19.67
CA VAL A 27 -3.53 1.09 18.64
C VAL A 27 -4.46 -0.10 18.42
N PHE A 28 -5.22 -0.07 17.33
CA PHE A 28 -6.28 -1.02 17.03
C PHE A 28 -5.83 -2.16 16.10
N GLN A 29 -6.53 -3.28 16.16
CA GLN A 29 -6.23 -4.47 15.35
C GLN A 29 -6.91 -4.42 13.98
N GLY A 30 -6.31 -5.15 13.03
CA GLY A 30 -6.90 -5.47 11.74
C GLY A 30 -8.34 -6.02 11.82
N ILE A 31 -9.10 -5.86 10.72
CA ILE A 31 -10.47 -6.40 10.61
C ILE A 31 -10.49 -7.91 10.80
N ARG A 32 -11.57 -8.43 11.39
CA ARG A 32 -11.79 -9.86 11.60
C ARG A 32 -13.07 -10.32 10.91
N THR A 33 -12.94 -10.62 9.63
CA THR A 33 -14.08 -11.06 8.81
C THR A 33 -14.61 -12.44 9.22
N SER A 34 -13.77 -13.27 9.85
CA SER A 34 -14.04 -14.69 10.15
C SER A 34 -14.31 -15.58 8.93
N ALA A 35 -14.15 -15.04 7.71
CA ALA A 35 -14.27 -15.76 6.45
C ALA A 35 -13.43 -15.11 5.34
N ASN A 36 -12.12 -14.91 5.58
CA ASN A 36 -11.22 -14.24 4.63
C ASN A 36 -11.25 -14.87 3.22
N LYS A 37 -11.51 -16.17 3.08
CA LYS A 37 -11.63 -16.86 1.78
C LYS A 37 -12.81 -16.40 0.92
N ILE A 38 -13.75 -15.68 1.52
CA ILE A 38 -14.94 -15.14 0.85
C ILE A 38 -14.79 -13.63 0.74
N TYR A 39 -14.54 -12.94 1.86
CA TYR A 39 -14.51 -11.48 1.86
C TYR A 39 -13.26 -10.86 1.23
N ILE A 40 -12.12 -11.57 1.18
CA ILE A 40 -10.92 -11.04 0.51
C ILE A 40 -10.93 -11.55 -0.94
N VAL A 41 -10.79 -10.63 -1.89
CA VAL A 41 -10.99 -10.88 -3.31
C VAL A 41 -9.88 -10.23 -4.15
N ASP A 42 -9.56 -10.86 -5.27
CA ASP A 42 -8.79 -10.25 -6.35
C ASP A 42 -9.79 -9.52 -7.29
N VAL A 43 -9.50 -8.28 -7.67
CA VAL A 43 -10.23 -7.54 -8.72
C VAL A 43 -9.52 -7.78 -10.05
N LEU A 44 -10.26 -8.20 -11.07
CA LEU A 44 -9.68 -8.77 -12.30
C LEU A 44 -9.67 -7.81 -13.49
N ASP A 45 -10.56 -6.82 -13.50
CA ASP A 45 -10.85 -5.95 -14.64
C ASP A 45 -10.86 -4.46 -14.28
N ALA A 46 -10.35 -4.11 -13.10
CA ALA A 46 -10.12 -2.75 -12.68
C ALA A 46 -8.82 -2.66 -11.86
N ASP A 47 -8.28 -1.45 -11.77
CA ASP A 47 -7.16 -1.12 -10.89
C ASP A 47 -7.65 -1.04 -9.43
N ARG A 48 -7.13 -0.10 -8.64
CA ARG A 48 -7.56 0.10 -7.26
C ARG A 48 -8.96 0.71 -7.22
N VAL A 49 -9.89 0.01 -6.57
CA VAL A 49 -11.23 0.48 -6.26
C VAL A 49 -11.21 1.00 -4.83
N GLU A 50 -11.34 2.31 -4.67
CA GLU A 50 -11.31 2.98 -3.37
C GLU A 50 -12.73 3.20 -2.80
N SER A 51 -12.84 3.66 -1.55
CA SER A 51 -14.13 3.78 -0.85
C SER A 51 -15.09 4.77 -1.51
N GLN A 52 -14.56 5.75 -2.24
CA GLN A 52 -15.33 6.74 -3.01
C GLN A 52 -15.80 6.25 -4.38
N ASP A 53 -15.29 5.11 -4.86
CA ASP A 53 -15.63 4.58 -6.18
C ASP A 53 -16.94 3.79 -6.13
N THR A 54 -18.07 4.49 -6.06
CA THR A 54 -19.41 3.90 -5.89
C THR A 54 -20.17 3.67 -7.21
N GLU A 55 -19.52 3.89 -8.36
CA GLU A 55 -20.18 3.77 -9.66
C GLU A 55 -19.68 2.57 -10.49
N GLY A 56 -20.65 1.78 -10.96
CA GLY A 56 -20.44 0.66 -11.86
C GLY A 56 -20.09 -0.63 -11.14
N THR A 57 -19.62 -1.60 -11.94
CA THR A 57 -19.31 -2.95 -11.48
C THR A 57 -17.88 -3.34 -11.84
N VAL A 58 -17.38 -4.36 -11.15
CA VAL A 58 -16.10 -5.03 -11.43
C VAL A 58 -16.24 -6.54 -11.29
N THR A 59 -15.36 -7.27 -11.95
CA THR A 59 -15.24 -8.72 -11.82
C THR A 59 -14.24 -9.04 -10.71
N ILE A 60 -14.68 -9.83 -9.72
CA ILE A 60 -13.88 -10.28 -8.59
C ILE A 60 -13.75 -11.80 -8.56
N SER A 61 -12.69 -12.29 -7.90
CA SER A 61 -12.59 -13.69 -7.49
C SER A 61 -12.12 -13.80 -6.03
N PRO A 62 -12.84 -14.53 -5.16
CA PRO A 62 -12.40 -14.75 -3.78
C PRO A 62 -11.07 -15.51 -3.69
N ILE A 63 -10.25 -15.14 -2.71
CA ILE A 63 -8.91 -15.72 -2.58
C ILE A 63 -8.96 -17.25 -2.41
N GLY A 64 -8.19 -17.95 -3.24
CA GLY A 64 -8.14 -19.41 -3.26
C GLY A 64 -9.33 -20.09 -3.94
N GLY A 65 -10.28 -19.32 -4.47
CA GLY A 65 -11.32 -19.78 -5.38
C GLY A 65 -10.91 -19.68 -6.86
N SER A 66 -11.80 -20.12 -7.74
CA SER A 66 -11.67 -19.95 -9.20
C SER A 66 -12.95 -19.42 -9.84
N LYS A 67 -13.96 -19.10 -9.03
CA LYS A 67 -15.23 -18.57 -9.52
C LYS A 67 -15.14 -17.05 -9.51
N GLU A 68 -15.64 -16.48 -10.59
CA GLU A 68 -15.69 -15.04 -10.80
C GLU A 68 -17.13 -14.55 -10.54
N PHE A 69 -17.23 -13.35 -10.00
CA PHE A 69 -18.50 -12.66 -9.75
C PHE A 69 -18.35 -11.24 -10.25
N GLU A 70 -19.36 -10.76 -10.95
CA GLU A 70 -19.48 -9.33 -11.19
C GLU A 70 -20.22 -8.74 -9.99
N ILE A 71 -19.67 -7.71 -9.34
CA ILE A 71 -20.28 -7.02 -8.21
C ILE A 71 -20.22 -5.51 -8.39
N GLU A 72 -21.08 -4.77 -7.70
CA GLU A 72 -20.97 -3.32 -7.55
C GLU A 72 -19.73 -2.94 -6.73
N LYS A 73 -19.16 -1.76 -7.02
CA LYS A 73 -17.90 -1.32 -6.39
C LYS A 73 -18.06 -0.81 -4.95
N ASP A 74 -19.27 -0.39 -4.56
CA ASP A 74 -19.58 0.29 -3.29
C ASP A 74 -19.02 -0.38 -2.03
N LEU A 75 -18.94 -1.72 -2.05
CA LEU A 75 -18.51 -2.53 -0.90
C LEU A 75 -17.05 -2.96 -1.01
N LEU A 76 -16.29 -2.54 -2.03
CA LEU A 76 -14.88 -2.86 -2.14
C LEU A 76 -14.02 -1.83 -1.41
N ARG A 77 -13.04 -2.33 -0.66
CA ARG A 77 -12.01 -1.50 -0.02
C ARG A 77 -10.62 -2.08 -0.31
N PRO A 78 -9.61 -1.27 -0.64
CA PRO A 78 -8.25 -1.75 -0.83
C PRO A 78 -7.73 -2.45 0.42
N PHE A 79 -7.13 -3.62 0.22
CA PHE A 79 -6.76 -4.50 1.33
C PHE A 79 -5.28 -4.88 1.30
N LEU A 80 -4.60 -4.65 2.43
CA LEU A 80 -3.23 -5.07 2.68
C LEU A 80 -3.16 -6.35 3.52
N GLN A 81 -2.31 -7.25 3.08
CA GLN A 81 -1.82 -8.35 3.91
C GLN A 81 -0.70 -7.86 4.85
N GLY A 82 -0.40 -8.64 5.89
CA GLY A 82 0.58 -8.22 6.91
C GLY A 82 2.00 -8.05 6.37
N ASP A 83 2.38 -8.84 5.36
CA ASP A 83 3.66 -8.77 4.65
C ASP A 83 3.71 -7.64 3.60
N GLU A 84 2.57 -7.06 3.26
CA GLU A 84 2.45 -5.91 2.35
C GLU A 84 2.52 -4.57 3.10
N ILE A 85 2.51 -4.59 4.44
CA ILE A 85 2.73 -3.39 5.26
C ILE A 85 4.23 -3.07 5.27
N GLY A 86 4.62 -2.15 4.39
CA GLY A 86 5.98 -1.65 4.27
C GLY A 86 6.27 -0.47 5.19
N ARG A 87 7.52 -0.01 5.15
CA ARG A 87 7.94 1.23 5.81
C ARG A 87 7.54 2.40 4.91
N TRP A 88 6.89 3.41 5.48
CA TRP A 88 6.35 4.60 4.80
C TRP A 88 5.14 4.33 3.89
N ARG A 89 5.19 3.33 3.01
CA ARG A 89 4.11 2.91 2.11
C ARG A 89 3.95 1.38 2.10
N GLY A 90 2.81 0.91 1.62
CA GLY A 90 2.49 -0.52 1.48
C GLY A 90 2.69 -1.03 0.06
N GLU A 91 3.00 -2.32 -0.07
CA GLU A 91 3.21 -3.03 -1.34
C GLU A 91 1.94 -3.80 -1.72
N TRP A 92 0.91 -3.06 -2.13
CA TRP A 92 -0.41 -3.64 -2.39
C TRP A 92 -0.42 -4.63 -3.57
N SER A 93 -0.98 -5.81 -3.36
CA SER A 93 -1.01 -6.90 -4.35
C SER A 93 -2.21 -6.92 -5.30
N GLY A 94 -3.10 -5.93 -5.24
CA GLY A 94 -4.34 -5.91 -6.04
C GLY A 94 -5.60 -6.38 -5.29
N ARG A 95 -5.45 -6.78 -4.02
CA ARG A 95 -6.55 -7.34 -3.23
C ARG A 95 -7.48 -6.28 -2.66
N HIS A 96 -8.74 -6.65 -2.58
CA HIS A 96 -9.77 -5.87 -1.90
C HIS A 96 -10.47 -6.72 -0.85
N VAL A 97 -11.11 -6.06 0.10
CA VAL A 97 -12.08 -6.67 0.99
C VAL A 97 -13.49 -6.23 0.58
N VAL A 98 -14.40 -7.18 0.46
CA VAL A 98 -15.85 -6.94 0.40
C VAL A 98 -16.30 -6.57 1.81
N HIS A 99 -16.50 -5.28 2.05
CA HIS A 99 -16.81 -4.66 3.33
C HIS A 99 -18.28 -4.21 3.37
N PRO A 100 -19.20 -5.01 3.95
CA PRO A 100 -20.64 -4.73 3.93
C PRO A 100 -21.06 -3.66 4.95
N TYR A 101 -20.18 -2.71 5.26
CA TYR A 101 -20.43 -1.65 6.22
C TYR A 101 -20.19 -0.29 5.59
N ARG A 102 -20.87 0.73 6.11
CA ARG A 102 -20.61 2.13 5.80
C ARG A 102 -20.22 2.90 7.06
N VAL A 103 -19.39 3.92 6.86
CA VAL A 103 -19.06 4.87 7.92
C VAL A 103 -20.20 5.85 8.14
N ILE A 104 -20.44 6.22 9.39
CA ILE A 104 -21.37 7.26 9.80
C ILE A 104 -20.55 8.50 10.16
N ARG A 105 -20.95 9.62 9.57
CA ARG A 105 -20.33 10.92 9.79
C ARG A 105 -21.26 11.86 10.55
N ASP A 106 -20.70 12.70 11.39
CA ASP A 106 -21.45 13.80 12.03
C ASP A 106 -21.61 15.00 11.09
N ASP A 107 -22.23 16.07 11.61
CA ASP A 107 -22.49 17.30 10.86
C ASP A 107 -21.20 18.05 10.44
N GLU A 108 -20.07 17.75 11.08
CA GLU A 108 -18.75 18.33 10.78
C GLU A 108 -17.96 17.47 9.76
N GLY A 109 -18.52 16.30 9.38
CA GLY A 109 -17.93 15.36 8.44
C GLY A 109 -17.01 14.33 9.09
N GLU A 110 -16.90 14.34 10.41
CA GLU A 110 -16.05 13.44 11.18
C GLU A 110 -16.69 12.06 11.29
N ILE A 111 -15.89 11.00 11.14
CA ILE A 111 -16.38 9.63 11.31
C ILE A 111 -16.60 9.37 12.79
N VAL A 112 -17.83 9.02 13.15
CA VAL A 112 -18.23 8.77 14.54
C VAL A 112 -18.65 7.34 14.81
N ASP A 113 -19.04 6.60 13.77
CA ASP A 113 -19.44 5.18 13.89
C ASP A 113 -19.38 4.47 12.53
N SER A 114 -19.76 3.20 12.50
CA SER A 114 -19.98 2.40 11.31
C SER A 114 -21.21 1.53 11.46
N GLU A 115 -21.92 1.26 10.37
CA GLU A 115 -23.10 0.39 10.39
C GLU A 115 -23.12 -0.57 9.21
N LEU A 116 -23.73 -1.73 9.43
CA LEU A 116 -23.96 -2.75 8.40
C LEU A 116 -25.03 -2.25 7.43
N TYR A 117 -24.80 -2.40 6.12
CA TYR A 117 -25.86 -2.17 5.13
C TYR A 117 -27.01 -3.14 5.36
N SER A 118 -28.26 -2.67 5.32
CA SER A 118 -29.41 -3.56 5.47
C SER A 118 -29.58 -4.48 4.26
N GLN A 119 -30.19 -5.64 4.48
CA GLN A 119 -30.53 -6.56 3.39
C GLN A 119 -31.39 -5.87 2.32
N ASP A 120 -32.42 -5.12 2.71
CA ASP A 120 -33.28 -4.38 1.78
C ASP A 120 -32.47 -3.43 0.87
N TYR A 121 -31.44 -2.79 1.41
CA TYR A 121 -30.56 -1.91 0.64
C TYR A 121 -29.69 -2.72 -0.33
N LEU A 122 -29.07 -3.81 0.15
CA LEU A 122 -28.25 -4.68 -0.69
C LEU A 122 -29.07 -5.28 -1.85
N GLU A 123 -30.30 -5.69 -1.60
CA GLU A 123 -31.19 -6.24 -2.64
C GLU A 123 -31.61 -5.22 -3.70
N GLN A 124 -31.84 -3.97 -3.30
CA GLN A 124 -32.36 -2.92 -4.18
C GLN A 124 -31.26 -2.18 -4.93
N GLU A 125 -30.19 -1.82 -4.23
CA GLU A 125 -29.15 -0.92 -4.75
C GLU A 125 -27.89 -1.69 -5.18
N LEU A 126 -27.59 -2.83 -4.55
CA LEU A 126 -26.38 -3.64 -4.82
C LEU A 126 -26.71 -5.12 -5.13
N PRO A 127 -27.65 -5.40 -6.04
CA PRO A 127 -28.21 -6.74 -6.23
C PRO A 127 -27.16 -7.78 -6.62
N LYS A 128 -26.08 -7.41 -7.33
CA LYS A 128 -25.03 -8.37 -7.71
C LYS A 128 -24.15 -8.75 -6.51
N THR A 129 -23.86 -7.79 -5.65
CA THR A 129 -23.17 -8.03 -4.39
C THR A 129 -24.04 -8.88 -3.45
N TRP A 130 -25.35 -8.68 -3.46
CA TRP A 130 -26.28 -9.55 -2.73
C TRP A 130 -26.27 -10.99 -3.27
N ASP A 131 -26.33 -11.17 -4.59
CA ASP A 131 -26.20 -12.49 -5.24
C ASP A 131 -24.87 -13.18 -4.87
N PHE A 132 -23.79 -12.41 -4.75
CA PHE A 132 -22.50 -12.90 -4.25
C PHE A 132 -22.59 -13.43 -2.81
N PHE A 133 -23.22 -12.69 -1.90
CA PHE A 133 -23.41 -13.18 -0.53
C PHE A 133 -24.30 -14.41 -0.48
N LEU A 134 -25.43 -14.41 -1.20
CA LEU A 134 -26.35 -15.56 -1.26
C LEU A 134 -25.66 -16.82 -1.77
N HIS A 135 -24.74 -16.67 -2.71
CA HIS A 135 -23.96 -17.80 -3.21
C HIS A 135 -23.14 -18.49 -2.12
N TYR A 136 -22.65 -17.73 -1.13
CA TYR A 136 -21.85 -18.23 0.00
C TYR A 136 -22.63 -18.31 1.31
N GLN A 137 -23.97 -18.25 1.27
CA GLN A 137 -24.78 -18.16 2.49
C GLN A 137 -24.51 -19.31 3.46
N GLU A 138 -24.44 -20.56 2.98
CA GLU A 138 -24.20 -21.74 3.84
C GLU A 138 -22.84 -21.65 4.56
N GLU A 139 -21.77 -21.29 3.83
CA GLU A 139 -20.44 -21.12 4.43
C GLU A 139 -20.37 -19.92 5.38
N LEU A 140 -21.07 -18.84 5.04
CA LEU A 140 -21.13 -17.63 5.84
C LEU A 140 -21.91 -17.90 7.14
N GLU A 141 -23.09 -18.51 7.10
CA GLU A 141 -23.85 -18.90 8.29
C GLU A 141 -23.09 -19.92 9.16
N GLY A 142 -22.45 -20.91 8.53
CA GLY A 142 -21.72 -21.99 9.20
C GLY A 142 -20.40 -21.58 9.88
N ARG A 143 -19.93 -20.34 9.68
CA ARG A 143 -18.63 -19.89 10.23
C ARG A 143 -18.65 -19.81 11.76
N GLU A 144 -17.47 -20.00 12.37
CA GLU A 144 -17.30 -20.14 13.83
C GLU A 144 -18.24 -21.17 14.50
N GLY A 145 -18.60 -22.23 13.78
CA GLY A 145 -19.46 -23.30 14.31
C GLY A 145 -20.94 -22.97 14.28
N GLY A 146 -21.41 -22.32 13.20
CA GLY A 146 -22.82 -21.99 12.97
C GLY A 146 -23.28 -20.74 13.73
N ARG A 147 -22.36 -19.85 14.10
CA ARG A 147 -22.70 -18.69 14.95
C ARG A 147 -23.67 -17.71 14.29
N MET A 148 -23.73 -17.73 12.96
CA MET A 148 -24.57 -16.81 12.16
C MET A 148 -25.77 -17.54 11.54
N GLU A 149 -26.02 -18.81 11.89
CA GLU A 149 -27.16 -19.58 11.39
C GLU A 149 -28.49 -18.95 11.82
N GLY A 150 -29.30 -18.53 10.86
CA GLY A 150 -30.63 -17.97 11.09
C GLY A 150 -30.64 -16.51 11.58
N GLU A 151 -29.50 -15.84 11.64
CA GLU A 151 -29.42 -14.40 11.91
C GLU A 151 -29.73 -13.61 10.64
N GLU A 152 -30.42 -12.46 10.74
CA GLU A 152 -30.75 -11.62 9.57
C GLU A 152 -29.51 -10.92 8.98
N ASP A 153 -28.43 -10.78 9.76
CA ASP A 153 -27.18 -10.13 9.41
C ASP A 153 -26.04 -11.12 9.11
N TRP A 154 -26.38 -12.35 8.69
CA TRP A 154 -25.43 -13.44 8.41
C TRP A 154 -24.31 -13.08 7.41
N TYR A 155 -24.46 -12.03 6.61
CA TYR A 155 -23.44 -11.51 5.68
C TYR A 155 -22.47 -10.50 6.33
N GLY A 156 -22.72 -10.04 7.55
CA GLY A 156 -21.83 -9.15 8.30
C GLY A 156 -20.66 -9.87 8.98
N TYR A 157 -19.64 -9.15 9.41
CA TYR A 157 -18.55 -9.74 10.21
C TYR A 157 -19.06 -10.16 11.60
N ILE A 158 -18.52 -11.25 12.16
CA ILE A 158 -18.86 -11.68 13.54
C ILE A 158 -18.37 -10.68 14.59
N TYR A 159 -17.23 -10.01 14.33
CA TYR A 159 -16.64 -9.04 15.24
C TYR A 159 -16.35 -7.73 14.51
N PRO A 160 -17.39 -6.90 14.26
CA PRO A 160 -17.23 -5.60 13.61
C PRO A 160 -16.64 -4.58 14.60
N LYS A 161 -15.33 -4.69 14.86
CA LYS A 161 -14.61 -3.79 15.76
C LYS A 161 -13.77 -2.80 14.97
N ASN A 162 -13.75 -1.55 15.42
CA ASN A 162 -12.88 -0.49 14.92
C ASN A 162 -13.10 -0.16 13.42
N LEU A 163 -14.26 -0.51 12.85
CA LEU A 163 -14.51 -0.33 11.43
C LEU A 163 -14.58 1.16 11.07
N GLU A 164 -15.07 1.97 12.00
CA GLU A 164 -15.11 3.44 11.98
C GLU A 164 -13.72 4.10 11.94
N LEU A 165 -12.64 3.37 12.30
CA LEU A 165 -11.29 3.93 12.35
C LEU A 165 -10.54 3.85 11.02
N TYR A 166 -11.00 3.03 10.07
CA TYR A 166 -10.24 2.74 8.84
C TYR A 166 -10.20 3.90 7.86
N GLU A 167 -11.33 4.56 7.62
CA GLU A 167 -11.41 5.66 6.63
C GLU A 167 -10.95 7.02 7.22
N ASN A 168 -10.01 6.98 8.18
CA ASN A 168 -9.33 8.14 8.74
C ASN A 168 -7.82 8.10 8.42
N PRO A 169 -7.14 9.26 8.33
CA PRO A 169 -5.69 9.32 8.29
C PRO A 169 -5.08 8.58 9.47
N LYS A 170 -4.20 7.63 9.21
CA LYS A 170 -3.70 6.69 10.22
C LYS A 170 -2.29 6.20 9.93
N ILE A 171 -1.66 5.67 10.96
CA ILE A 171 -0.39 4.97 10.86
C ILE A 171 -0.70 3.47 10.90
N ILE A 172 -0.10 2.69 10.01
CA ILE A 172 -0.27 1.24 9.96
C ILE A 172 1.08 0.58 10.27
N GLN A 173 1.08 -0.40 11.15
CA GLN A 173 2.29 -1.01 11.69
C GLN A 173 2.30 -2.52 11.46
N SER A 174 3.45 -3.04 11.02
CA SER A 174 3.68 -4.48 10.96
C SER A 174 3.93 -5.07 12.37
N GLU A 175 3.31 -6.20 12.71
CA GLU A 175 3.42 -6.81 14.05
C GLU A 175 4.79 -7.45 14.31
N ILE A 176 5.43 -8.01 13.27
CA ILE A 176 6.69 -8.75 13.39
C ILE A 176 7.68 -8.25 12.34
N CYS A 177 8.64 -7.44 12.77
CA CYS A 177 9.67 -6.87 11.91
C CYS A 177 11.01 -6.76 12.65
N SER A 178 12.11 -6.67 11.90
CA SER A 178 13.48 -6.54 12.43
C SER A 178 13.89 -5.09 12.70
N ARG A 179 13.15 -4.14 12.14
CA ARG A 179 13.30 -2.69 12.32
C ARG A 179 11.93 -2.03 12.33
N ALA A 180 11.84 -0.83 12.89
CA ALA A 180 10.64 0.00 12.84
C ALA A 180 10.06 0.05 11.42
N THR A 181 8.82 -0.40 11.28
CA THR A 181 8.11 -0.52 10.00
C THR A 181 6.70 0.03 10.19
N TYR A 182 6.60 1.34 10.03
CA TYR A 182 5.35 2.08 10.10
C TYR A 182 5.06 2.70 8.73
N MET A 183 3.87 2.42 8.23
CA MET A 183 3.30 2.97 7.00
C MET A 183 2.45 4.19 7.32
N LEU A 184 2.52 5.20 6.47
CA LEU A 184 1.65 6.37 6.51
C LEU A 184 0.46 6.16 5.56
N ASP A 185 -0.75 6.26 6.09
CA ASP A 185 -2.00 6.33 5.33
C ASP A 185 -2.63 7.72 5.55
N GLU A 186 -2.40 8.64 4.61
CA GLU A 186 -2.82 10.04 4.73
C GLU A 186 -4.32 10.25 4.56
N VAL A 187 -5.00 9.30 3.92
CA VAL A 187 -6.42 9.45 3.52
C VAL A 187 -7.30 8.51 4.33
N GLY A 188 -6.80 7.34 4.73
CA GLY A 188 -7.60 6.27 5.30
C GLY A 188 -7.99 5.20 4.28
N THR A 189 -7.17 4.99 3.25
CA THR A 189 -7.48 4.08 2.13
C THR A 189 -7.44 2.61 2.55
N TRP A 190 -6.49 2.24 3.43
CA TRP A 190 -6.09 0.83 3.55
C TRP A 190 -6.82 0.09 4.66
N TYR A 191 -7.45 -1.02 4.29
CA TYR A 191 -7.95 -2.04 5.20
C TYR A 191 -6.92 -3.17 5.33
N PHE A 192 -6.88 -3.85 6.47
CA PHE A 192 -5.90 -4.93 6.71
C PHE A 192 -6.40 -5.87 7.81
N THR A 193 -5.91 -7.11 7.82
CA THR A 193 -6.21 -8.09 8.90
C THR A 193 -5.06 -8.28 9.88
N THR A 194 -3.82 -8.21 9.39
CA THR A 194 -2.60 -8.47 10.14
C THR A 194 -1.83 -7.17 10.25
N GLY A 195 -1.30 -6.86 11.44
CA GLY A 195 -0.76 -5.54 11.78
C GLY A 195 -1.69 -4.75 12.69
N TYR A 196 -1.29 -3.52 12.99
CA TYR A 196 -2.01 -2.61 13.88
C TYR A 196 -2.16 -1.24 13.24
N GLY A 197 -3.30 -0.59 13.46
CA GLY A 197 -3.51 0.82 13.12
C GLY A 197 -3.31 1.68 14.36
N ALA A 198 -2.70 2.85 14.21
CA ALA A 198 -2.67 3.90 15.21
C ALA A 198 -3.31 5.15 14.62
N LEU A 199 -4.46 5.54 15.19
CA LEU A 199 -5.19 6.74 14.81
C LEU A 199 -4.93 7.80 15.88
N LEU A 200 -4.43 8.97 15.47
CA LEU A 200 -4.21 10.07 16.40
C LEU A 200 -5.54 10.68 16.85
N GLU A 201 -5.57 11.18 18.08
CA GLU A 201 -6.71 11.96 18.58
C GLU A 201 -6.96 13.16 17.66
N PRO A 202 -8.21 13.67 17.52
CA PRO A 202 -8.55 14.73 16.58
C PRO A 202 -7.64 15.96 16.67
N GLY A 203 -7.20 16.33 17.88
CA GLY A 203 -6.27 17.45 18.11
C GLY A 203 -4.83 17.24 17.63
N TYR A 204 -4.43 16.00 17.34
CA TYR A 204 -3.10 15.62 16.85
C TYR A 204 -3.12 15.03 15.43
N ARG A 205 -4.28 14.86 14.78
CA ARG A 205 -4.38 14.21 13.45
C ARG A 205 -3.54 14.89 12.37
N ASN A 206 -3.40 16.21 12.44
CA ASN A 206 -2.54 16.96 11.53
C ASN A 206 -1.05 16.63 11.72
N GLN A 207 -0.65 16.00 12.84
CA GLN A 207 0.72 15.59 13.14
C GLN A 207 1.04 14.14 12.73
N THR A 208 0.16 13.50 11.95
CA THR A 208 0.32 12.07 11.59
C THR A 208 1.66 11.81 10.88
N LYS A 209 2.12 12.74 10.04
CA LYS A 209 3.41 12.68 9.32
C LYS A 209 4.61 12.77 10.25
N GLU A 210 4.54 13.64 11.24
CA GLU A 210 5.56 13.90 12.23
C GLU A 210 5.69 12.71 13.18
N ILE A 211 4.57 12.19 13.66
CA ILE A 211 4.54 11.02 14.55
C ILE A 211 5.05 9.78 13.83
N VAL A 212 4.62 9.50 12.60
CA VAL A 212 5.15 8.33 11.87
C VAL A 212 6.65 8.48 11.56
N SER A 213 7.13 9.70 11.33
CA SER A 213 8.56 9.98 11.16
C SER A 213 9.36 9.68 12.42
N GLN A 214 8.85 10.12 13.58
CA GLN A 214 9.44 9.78 14.88
C GLN A 214 9.43 8.27 15.11
N LEU A 215 8.31 7.59 14.88
CA LEU A 215 8.16 6.14 15.08
C LEU A 215 9.10 5.31 14.20
N ASN A 216 9.33 5.75 12.97
CA ASN A 216 10.28 5.11 12.06
C ASN A 216 11.74 5.49 12.35
N SER A 217 12.03 6.46 13.21
CA SER A 217 13.41 6.88 13.48
C SER A 217 14.21 5.84 14.27
N LYS A 218 15.53 5.86 14.10
CA LYS A 218 16.45 5.07 14.93
C LYS A 218 16.35 5.39 16.41
N ALA A 219 16.04 6.62 16.78
CA ALA A 219 15.85 7.02 18.18
C ALA A 219 14.75 6.21 18.86
N LEU A 220 13.57 6.16 18.22
CA LEU A 220 12.44 5.41 18.78
C LEU A 220 12.57 3.90 18.54
N ASP A 221 13.24 3.45 17.48
CA ASP A 221 13.54 2.02 17.30
C ASP A 221 14.48 1.51 18.41
N PHE A 222 15.51 2.27 18.76
CA PHE A 222 16.39 2.00 19.90
C PHE A 222 15.61 1.89 21.22
N TYR A 223 14.77 2.90 21.51
CA TYR A 223 13.93 2.88 22.71
C TYR A 223 13.00 1.65 22.73
N PHE A 224 12.34 1.38 21.60
CA PHE A 224 11.42 0.26 21.43
C PHE A 224 12.11 -1.08 21.70
N LYS A 225 13.28 -1.32 21.08
CA LYS A 225 14.02 -2.58 21.21
C LYS A 225 14.48 -2.87 22.64
N HIS A 226 14.56 -1.84 23.49
CA HIS A 226 14.86 -2.01 24.92
C HIS A 226 13.69 -2.45 25.78
N ILE A 227 12.45 -2.17 25.38
CA ILE A 227 11.25 -2.53 26.14
C ILE A 227 10.50 -3.73 25.55
N ALA A 228 10.71 -4.00 24.26
CA ALA A 228 10.00 -5.01 23.51
C ALA A 228 10.60 -6.42 23.66
N VAL A 229 9.77 -7.42 23.39
CA VAL A 229 10.19 -8.82 23.39
C VAL A 229 10.85 -9.18 22.06
N ILE A 230 12.10 -9.64 22.15
CA ILE A 230 12.86 -10.22 21.04
C ILE A 230 12.25 -11.57 20.64
N LYS A 231 12.09 -11.78 19.34
CA LYS A 231 11.76 -13.05 18.69
C LYS A 231 13.01 -13.66 18.05
N ALA A 232 12.93 -14.92 17.64
CA ALA A 232 14.07 -15.60 17.01
C ALA A 232 14.50 -14.89 15.72
N GLY A 233 15.80 -14.86 15.46
CA GLY A 233 16.37 -14.34 14.21
C GLY A 233 16.49 -12.81 14.11
N GLY A 234 16.44 -12.07 15.23
CA GLY A 234 16.57 -10.61 15.23
C GLY A 234 15.27 -9.86 14.93
N TYR A 235 14.13 -10.57 14.94
CA TYR A 235 12.81 -9.96 14.82
C TYR A 235 12.29 -9.52 16.19
N TYR A 236 11.44 -8.49 16.19
CA TYR A 236 10.76 -7.98 17.37
C TYR A 236 9.26 -8.05 17.18
N SER A 237 8.51 -8.13 18.29
CA SER A 237 7.05 -8.07 18.26
C SER A 237 6.58 -6.67 18.64
N TYR A 238 6.15 -5.92 17.63
CA TYR A 238 5.65 -4.55 17.71
C TYR A 238 4.19 -4.51 18.19
N ARG A 239 3.98 -4.99 19.42
CA ARG A 239 2.65 -5.01 20.04
C ARG A 239 2.28 -3.63 20.58
N THR A 240 0.99 -3.31 20.51
CA THR A 240 0.34 -2.14 21.11
C THR A 240 0.95 -1.71 22.45
N GLN A 241 1.02 -2.62 23.43
CA GLN A 241 1.50 -2.33 24.78
C GLN A 241 2.94 -1.76 24.87
N TYR A 242 3.78 -1.98 23.85
CA TYR A 242 5.13 -1.44 23.78
C TYR A 242 5.17 -0.13 22.99
N VAL A 243 4.43 -0.07 21.88
CA VAL A 243 4.33 1.10 21.01
C VAL A 243 3.71 2.28 21.77
N GLU A 244 2.68 2.00 22.57
CA GLU A 244 2.02 2.96 23.47
C GLU A 244 2.96 3.63 24.48
N GLN A 245 4.10 3.00 24.80
CA GLN A 245 5.07 3.53 25.76
C GLN A 245 6.15 4.40 25.11
N LEU A 246 6.22 4.45 23.79
CA LEU A 246 7.22 5.25 23.09
C LEU A 246 7.01 6.73 23.42
N PRO A 247 8.08 7.46 23.78
CA PRO A 247 8.00 8.90 23.92
C PRO A 247 7.83 9.53 22.55
N CYS A 248 7.09 10.63 22.49
CA CYS A 248 6.95 11.46 21.30
C CYS A 248 6.98 12.93 21.67
N ILE A 249 7.27 13.76 20.66
CA ILE A 249 7.23 15.22 20.75
C ILE A 249 6.11 15.70 19.84
N THR A 250 5.16 16.43 20.41
CA THR A 250 3.99 17.00 19.71
C THR A 250 4.00 18.53 19.65
N ASN A 251 4.88 19.17 20.41
CA ASN A 251 5.09 20.62 20.43
C ASN A 251 6.57 20.92 20.15
N GLY A 252 7.05 20.52 18.98
CA GLY A 252 8.44 20.70 18.57
C GLY A 252 8.75 22.12 18.09
N GLU A 253 10.01 22.35 17.72
CA GLU A 253 10.34 23.54 16.94
C GLU A 253 9.68 23.43 15.55
N SER A 254 8.90 24.43 15.15
CA SER A 254 8.18 24.40 13.86
C SER A 254 9.08 24.16 12.65
N ARG A 255 10.36 24.54 12.74
CA ARG A 255 11.36 24.25 11.70
C ARG A 255 11.61 22.74 11.55
N LEU A 256 11.73 22.02 12.66
CA LEU A 256 11.99 20.57 12.66
C LEU A 256 10.76 19.80 12.20
N GLU A 257 9.56 20.24 12.59
CA GLU A 257 8.28 19.66 12.14
C GLU A 257 8.14 19.77 10.62
N GLN A 258 8.38 20.96 10.06
CA GLN A 258 8.40 21.19 8.60
C GLN A 258 9.46 20.34 7.90
N GLU A 259 10.64 20.22 8.49
CA GLU A 259 11.72 19.39 7.93
C GLU A 259 11.34 17.91 7.89
N LEU A 260 10.64 17.39 8.90
CA LEU A 260 10.08 16.03 8.88
C LEU A 260 9.00 15.91 7.80
N GLU A 261 8.04 16.83 7.75
CA GLU A 261 6.93 16.82 6.79
C GLU A 261 7.41 16.83 5.34
N GLU A 262 8.38 17.68 5.01
CA GLU A 262 9.01 17.73 3.68
C GLU A 262 9.74 16.42 3.37
N THR A 263 10.49 15.89 4.34
CA THR A 263 11.32 14.70 4.12
C THR A 263 10.48 13.45 3.94
N ILE A 264 9.44 13.25 4.76
CA ILE A 264 8.51 12.12 4.57
C ILE A 264 7.73 12.23 3.28
N SER A 265 7.28 13.43 2.90
CA SER A 265 6.57 13.63 1.63
C SER A 265 7.46 13.25 0.44
N ASN A 266 8.75 13.63 0.47
CA ASN A 266 9.71 13.19 -0.55
C ASN A 266 9.90 11.67 -0.57
N ILE A 267 9.96 11.00 0.60
CA ILE A 267 10.07 9.53 0.65
C ILE A 267 8.84 8.88 0.03
N THR A 268 7.65 9.32 0.42
CA THR A 268 6.41 8.73 -0.05
C THR A 268 6.20 8.97 -1.53
N ASP A 269 6.45 10.19 -2.02
CA ASP A 269 6.36 10.54 -3.44
C ASP A 269 7.32 9.71 -4.29
N LEU A 270 8.52 9.43 -3.77
CA LEU A 270 9.51 8.60 -4.45
C LEU A 270 9.07 7.13 -4.54
N ILE A 271 8.50 6.57 -3.47
CA ILE A 271 7.96 5.20 -3.47
C ILE A 271 6.75 5.11 -4.41
N ASP A 272 5.85 6.09 -4.35
CA ASP A 272 4.66 6.16 -5.19
C ASP A 272 5.07 6.33 -6.67
N THR A 273 6.11 7.11 -6.96
CA THR A 273 6.71 7.24 -8.30
C THR A 273 7.33 5.94 -8.77
N GLY A 274 8.10 5.24 -7.93
CA GLY A 274 8.64 3.92 -8.26
C GLY A 274 7.54 2.93 -8.62
N THR A 275 6.50 2.84 -7.79
CA THR A 275 5.33 1.99 -8.02
C THR A 275 4.61 2.36 -9.33
N ARG A 276 4.50 3.65 -9.64
CA ARG A 276 3.94 4.13 -10.91
C ARG A 276 4.79 3.67 -12.10
N THR A 277 6.12 3.72 -12.02
CA THR A 277 7.00 3.26 -13.10
C THR A 277 6.87 1.76 -13.36
N ASP A 278 6.64 0.96 -12.32
CA ASP A 278 6.43 -0.50 -12.42
C ASP A 278 5.07 -0.84 -13.06
N ARG A 279 4.09 0.05 -12.95
CA ARG A 279 2.74 -0.07 -13.53
C ARG A 279 2.60 0.64 -14.88
N PHE A 280 3.70 0.87 -15.59
CA PHE A 280 3.65 1.39 -16.95
C PHE A 280 3.10 0.34 -17.94
N PRO A 281 2.17 0.67 -18.86
CA PRO A 281 1.70 2.03 -19.17
C PRO A 281 0.43 2.46 -18.42
N GLU A 282 -0.30 1.55 -17.77
CA GLU A 282 -1.63 1.78 -17.22
C GLU A 282 -1.66 3.01 -16.30
N ALA A 283 -0.70 3.12 -15.37
CA ALA A 283 -0.62 4.23 -14.42
C ALA A 283 -0.29 5.59 -15.08
N TYR A 284 0.22 5.62 -16.31
CA TYR A 284 0.48 6.85 -17.06
C TYR A 284 -0.69 7.23 -17.97
N LEU A 285 -1.56 6.26 -18.30
CA LEU A 285 -2.69 6.46 -19.17
C LEU A 285 -3.87 7.15 -18.49
N GLU A 286 -3.96 7.10 -17.16
CA GLU A 286 -4.99 7.82 -16.38
C GLU A 286 -5.05 9.33 -16.71
N LYS A 287 -3.89 9.93 -17.06
CA LYS A 287 -3.76 11.35 -17.41
C LYS A 287 -3.54 11.60 -18.90
N TYR A 288 -3.64 10.55 -19.72
CA TYR A 288 -3.46 10.64 -21.17
C TYR A 288 -4.81 10.81 -21.86
N ASP A 289 -4.99 11.91 -22.58
CA ASP A 289 -6.24 12.26 -23.27
C ASP A 289 -6.26 11.88 -24.76
N GLY A 290 -5.14 11.34 -25.27
CA GLY A 290 -5.01 10.96 -26.67
C GLY A 290 -5.64 9.60 -26.99
N SER A 291 -5.84 9.34 -28.28
CA SER A 291 -6.36 8.07 -28.78
C SER A 291 -5.37 6.92 -28.56
N LEU A 292 -5.90 5.79 -28.10
CA LEU A 292 -5.18 4.55 -27.85
C LEU A 292 -5.58 3.46 -28.86
N ALA A 293 -4.58 2.69 -29.29
CA ALA A 293 -4.76 1.40 -29.93
C ALA A 293 -4.22 0.29 -29.03
N TYR A 294 -4.49 -0.97 -29.39
CA TYR A 294 -4.23 -2.12 -28.51
C TYR A 294 -3.42 -3.19 -29.24
N ILE A 295 -2.37 -3.67 -28.57
CA ILE A 295 -1.59 -4.84 -29.00
C ILE A 295 -1.97 -5.99 -28.08
N ASN A 296 -2.54 -7.06 -28.64
CA ASN A 296 -2.85 -8.27 -27.89
C ASN A 296 -1.75 -9.30 -28.14
N TYR A 297 -1.15 -9.80 -27.05
CA TYR A 297 -0.11 -10.82 -27.11
C TYR A 297 -0.45 -11.97 -26.15
N LYS A 298 -0.19 -13.20 -26.59
CA LYS A 298 -0.37 -14.40 -25.77
C LYS A 298 0.99 -14.96 -25.40
N TRP A 299 1.30 -15.00 -24.11
CA TRP A 299 2.56 -15.50 -23.60
C TRP A 299 2.71 -16.98 -23.88
N GLN A 300 3.80 -17.37 -24.51
CA GLN A 300 4.07 -18.77 -24.88
C GLN A 300 4.78 -19.52 -23.76
N THR A 301 5.44 -18.80 -22.86
CA THR A 301 6.13 -19.40 -21.72
C THR A 301 5.94 -18.60 -20.45
N ARG A 302 6.13 -19.28 -19.32
CA ARG A 302 6.12 -18.64 -18.00
C ARG A 302 7.36 -17.75 -17.83
N ARG A 303 7.17 -16.51 -17.35
CA ARG A 303 8.22 -15.50 -17.13
C ARG A 303 8.06 -14.83 -15.77
N TYR A 304 9.06 -14.95 -14.90
CA TYR A 304 9.04 -14.41 -13.54
C TYR A 304 10.45 -13.93 -13.13
N PRO A 305 10.83 -12.68 -13.42
CA PRO A 305 10.11 -11.70 -14.24
C PRO A 305 10.34 -11.90 -15.75
N VAL A 306 9.57 -11.18 -16.56
CA VAL A 306 9.89 -10.91 -17.96
C VAL A 306 11.17 -10.08 -17.99
N ASN A 307 12.14 -10.53 -18.80
CA ASN A 307 13.33 -9.75 -19.15
C ASN A 307 13.24 -9.53 -20.66
N ALA A 308 12.85 -8.33 -21.06
CA ALA A 308 12.54 -7.99 -22.44
C ALA A 308 13.69 -7.22 -23.10
N ASP A 309 14.04 -7.64 -24.31
CA ASP A 309 15.05 -7.00 -25.16
C ASP A 309 14.43 -6.52 -26.47
N ILE A 310 14.92 -5.40 -26.99
CA ILE A 310 14.54 -4.91 -28.33
C ILE A 310 15.53 -5.45 -29.36
N GLN A 311 15.01 -6.10 -30.40
CA GLN A 311 15.80 -6.60 -31.53
C GLN A 311 15.34 -5.97 -32.85
N GLU A 312 16.30 -5.45 -33.62
CA GLU A 312 16.06 -4.99 -35.00
C GLU A 312 16.20 -6.17 -35.96
N LYS A 313 15.16 -6.42 -36.75
CA LYS A 313 15.10 -7.49 -37.75
C LYS A 313 15.76 -7.06 -39.06
N ALA A 314 16.12 -8.04 -39.89
CA ALA A 314 16.76 -7.80 -41.19
C ALA A 314 15.92 -6.96 -42.17
N ASP A 315 14.60 -6.93 -41.99
CA ASP A 315 13.67 -6.09 -42.76
C ASP A 315 13.45 -4.69 -42.14
N GLY A 316 14.22 -4.34 -41.11
CA GLY A 316 14.17 -3.06 -40.41
C GLY A 316 13.00 -2.91 -39.44
N ARG A 317 12.19 -3.96 -39.22
CA ARG A 317 11.18 -3.97 -38.14
C ARG A 317 11.83 -4.22 -36.79
N PHE A 318 11.15 -3.81 -35.72
CA PHE A 318 11.59 -4.10 -34.35
C PHE A 318 10.70 -5.17 -33.72
N ALA A 319 11.30 -6.00 -32.89
CA ALA A 319 10.60 -6.96 -32.05
C ALA A 319 11.02 -6.80 -30.60
N VAL A 320 10.06 -6.97 -29.69
CA VAL A 320 10.33 -7.05 -28.25
C VAL A 320 10.35 -8.53 -27.88
N THR A 321 11.51 -9.03 -27.49
CA THR A 321 11.73 -10.46 -27.21
C THR A 321 11.89 -10.70 -25.73
N ALA A 322 11.35 -11.80 -25.22
CA ALA A 322 11.58 -12.26 -23.86
C ALA A 322 12.04 -13.72 -23.87
N GLY A 323 13.35 -13.94 -23.77
CA GLY A 323 13.96 -15.25 -23.99
C GLY A 323 13.87 -15.69 -25.45
N ARG A 324 13.79 -17.01 -25.70
CA ARG A 324 13.84 -17.58 -27.07
C ARG A 324 12.49 -17.81 -27.73
N SER A 325 11.42 -17.82 -26.95
CA SER A 325 10.09 -18.27 -27.40
C SER A 325 9.07 -17.15 -27.48
N ASP A 326 9.28 -16.07 -26.75
CA ASP A 326 8.35 -14.95 -26.72
C ASP A 326 8.90 -13.79 -27.54
N GLU A 327 8.12 -13.38 -28.54
CA GLU A 327 8.46 -12.32 -29.48
C GLU A 327 7.19 -11.52 -29.81
N ILE A 328 7.16 -10.26 -29.38
CA ILE A 328 6.07 -9.33 -29.65
C ILE A 328 6.45 -8.50 -30.88
N THR A 329 5.65 -8.65 -31.92
CA THR A 329 5.63 -7.75 -33.08
C THR A 329 4.19 -7.41 -33.42
N ALA A 330 3.92 -6.17 -33.82
CA ALA A 330 2.58 -5.75 -34.19
C ALA A 330 2.63 -4.66 -35.27
N PRO A 331 1.61 -4.54 -36.15
CA PRO A 331 1.52 -3.44 -37.12
C PRO A 331 1.58 -2.05 -36.47
N LEU A 332 1.10 -1.94 -35.22
CA LEU A 332 1.20 -0.70 -34.45
C LEU A 332 2.65 -0.32 -34.15
N MET A 333 3.57 -1.28 -33.97
CA MET A 333 5.00 -1.04 -33.77
C MET A 333 5.73 -0.68 -35.07
N ASP A 334 5.17 -1.08 -36.22
CA ASP A 334 5.78 -0.89 -37.55
C ASP A 334 5.42 0.47 -38.19
N LYS A 335 4.69 1.33 -37.47
CA LYS A 335 4.30 2.68 -37.92
C LYS A 335 5.52 3.62 -37.98
N GLY A 336 5.53 4.50 -38.99
CA GLY A 336 6.49 5.60 -39.09
C GLY A 336 7.83 5.24 -39.71
N ASP A 337 8.83 6.09 -39.43
CA ASP A 337 10.20 5.86 -39.84
C ASP A 337 10.94 4.88 -38.90
N ARG A 338 12.25 4.72 -39.06
CA ARG A 338 13.02 3.80 -38.20
C ARG A 338 13.02 4.23 -36.72
N GLU A 339 13.07 5.54 -36.45
CA GLU A 339 13.15 6.04 -35.07
C GLU A 339 11.78 5.94 -34.39
N GLU A 340 10.67 6.23 -35.09
CA GLU A 340 9.33 5.98 -34.55
C GLU A 340 9.12 4.48 -34.25
N ARG A 341 9.50 3.59 -35.17
CA ARG A 341 9.39 2.13 -34.94
C ARG A 341 10.20 1.67 -33.72
N LYS A 342 11.41 2.22 -33.54
CA LYS A 342 12.26 1.94 -32.38
C LYS A 342 11.63 2.46 -31.09
N LEU A 343 11.07 3.67 -31.12
CA LEU A 343 10.37 4.27 -29.98
C LEU A 343 9.15 3.44 -29.56
N ARG A 344 8.34 3.00 -30.52
CA ARG A 344 7.19 2.12 -30.25
C ARG A 344 7.63 0.77 -29.68
N ALA A 345 8.76 0.24 -30.13
CA ALA A 345 9.35 -0.96 -29.52
C ALA A 345 9.83 -0.71 -28.08
N LYS A 346 10.41 0.46 -27.77
CA LYS A 346 10.72 0.86 -26.38
C LYS A 346 9.48 0.91 -25.50
N TYR A 347 8.39 1.48 -26.02
CA TYR A 347 7.13 1.52 -25.30
C TYR A 347 6.62 0.11 -24.98
N VAL A 348 6.59 -0.79 -25.97
CA VAL A 348 6.14 -2.17 -25.75
C VAL A 348 7.07 -2.92 -24.81
N GLN A 349 8.39 -2.69 -24.88
CA GLN A 349 9.35 -3.26 -23.93
C GLN A 349 9.04 -2.78 -22.51
N ALA A 350 8.93 -1.48 -22.29
CA ALA A 350 8.63 -0.90 -20.98
C ALA A 350 7.29 -1.41 -20.42
N ALA A 351 6.30 -1.66 -21.27
CA ALA A 351 4.99 -2.18 -20.88
C ALA A 351 5.00 -3.63 -20.39
N VAL A 352 6.02 -4.42 -20.73
CA VAL A 352 6.06 -5.86 -20.41
C VAL A 352 7.23 -6.24 -19.51
N ASP A 353 8.32 -5.48 -19.52
CA ASP A 353 9.53 -5.76 -18.76
C ASP A 353 9.26 -5.76 -17.25
N GLY A 354 9.93 -6.64 -16.50
CA GLY A 354 9.74 -6.77 -15.06
C GLY A 354 8.45 -7.49 -14.62
N ARG A 355 7.45 -7.62 -15.49
CA ARG A 355 6.16 -8.27 -15.15
C ARG A 355 6.27 -9.78 -14.98
N ASN A 356 5.33 -10.35 -14.24
CA ASN A 356 5.22 -11.80 -14.03
C ASN A 356 4.09 -12.37 -14.89
N MET A 357 4.42 -13.22 -15.87
CA MET A 357 3.46 -13.74 -16.85
C MET A 357 3.38 -15.26 -16.84
N LYS A 358 2.17 -15.82 -16.91
CA LYS A 358 1.94 -17.27 -17.04
C LYS A 358 1.94 -17.68 -18.51
N SER A 359 2.26 -18.96 -18.73
CA SER A 359 2.11 -19.56 -20.06
C SER A 359 0.64 -19.60 -20.46
N GLY A 360 0.33 -19.12 -21.66
CA GLY A 360 -1.02 -19.03 -22.21
C GLY A 360 -1.81 -17.80 -21.76
N GLU A 361 -1.23 -16.94 -20.91
CA GLU A 361 -1.85 -15.69 -20.48
C GLU A 361 -1.92 -14.70 -21.64
N GLU A 362 -3.06 -14.03 -21.79
CA GLU A 362 -3.26 -12.98 -22.78
C GLU A 362 -3.03 -11.63 -22.12
N GLN A 363 -2.21 -10.80 -22.75
CA GLN A 363 -1.91 -9.46 -22.31
C GLN A 363 -2.33 -8.47 -23.41
N THR A 364 -3.07 -7.46 -23.00
CA THR A 364 -3.45 -6.32 -23.84
C THR A 364 -2.55 -5.15 -23.47
N ILE A 365 -1.82 -4.62 -24.45
CA ILE A 365 -0.93 -3.47 -24.27
C ILE A 365 -1.56 -2.27 -24.96
N PRO A 366 -2.14 -1.31 -24.21
CA PRO A 366 -2.60 -0.05 -24.76
C PRO A 366 -1.39 0.79 -25.19
N ILE A 367 -1.44 1.36 -26.38
CA ILE A 367 -0.36 2.18 -26.96
C ILE A 367 -0.96 3.40 -27.68
N PRO A 368 -0.39 4.60 -27.49
CA PRO A 368 -0.80 5.78 -28.25
C PRO A 368 -0.76 5.59 -29.77
N ASP A 369 -1.79 6.10 -30.44
CA ASP A 369 -1.90 5.99 -31.88
C ASP A 369 -0.88 6.85 -32.63
N THR A 370 -0.49 7.98 -32.04
CA THR A 370 0.41 8.99 -32.61
C THR A 370 1.82 8.85 -32.05
N GLN A 371 2.83 9.21 -32.85
CA GLN A 371 4.23 9.26 -32.39
C GLN A 371 4.37 10.14 -31.13
N GLY A 372 3.82 11.37 -31.17
CA GLY A 372 3.93 12.31 -30.06
C GLY A 372 3.31 11.80 -28.75
N GLY A 373 2.24 10.98 -28.83
CA GLY A 373 1.69 10.31 -27.65
C GLY A 373 2.65 9.26 -27.06
N VAL A 374 3.31 8.48 -27.93
CA VAL A 374 4.31 7.50 -27.47
C VAL A 374 5.52 8.21 -26.87
N GLU A 375 6.00 9.30 -27.49
CA GLU A 375 7.10 10.13 -26.97
C GLU A 375 6.76 10.68 -25.59
N GLN A 376 5.60 11.33 -25.45
CA GLN A 376 5.14 11.89 -24.18
C GLN A 376 5.17 10.88 -23.03
N LEU A 377 4.66 9.66 -23.25
CA LEU A 377 4.58 8.65 -22.20
C LEU A 377 5.95 8.02 -21.89
N ILE A 378 6.80 7.83 -22.90
CA ILE A 378 8.18 7.33 -22.68
C ILE A 378 9.03 8.37 -21.96
N ASP A 379 8.95 9.64 -22.36
CA ASP A 379 9.71 10.72 -21.72
C ASP A 379 9.27 10.90 -20.26
N ALA A 380 7.97 10.80 -19.97
CA ALA A 380 7.45 10.82 -18.61
C ALA A 380 7.97 9.64 -17.76
N LEU A 381 7.96 8.42 -18.32
CA LEU A 381 8.51 7.24 -17.65
C LEU A 381 10.02 7.36 -17.40
N GLU A 382 10.79 7.81 -18.39
CA GLU A 382 12.25 7.97 -18.25
C GLU A 382 12.59 9.05 -17.21
N ALA A 383 11.85 10.16 -17.15
CA ALA A 383 12.03 11.20 -16.13
C ALA A 383 11.72 10.70 -14.70
N ASP A 384 10.66 9.92 -14.54
CA ASP A 384 10.29 9.33 -13.25
C ASP A 384 11.33 8.28 -12.79
N ARG A 385 11.78 7.41 -13.71
CA ARG A 385 12.86 6.45 -13.42
C ARG A 385 14.15 7.14 -13.01
N GLN A 386 14.50 8.23 -13.68
CA GLN A 386 15.66 9.03 -13.31
C GLN A 386 15.51 9.62 -11.89
N THR A 387 14.33 10.15 -11.56
CA THR A 387 14.04 10.70 -10.22
C THR A 387 14.20 9.62 -9.13
N VAL A 388 13.70 8.41 -9.39
CA VAL A 388 13.81 7.25 -8.49
C VAL A 388 15.27 6.77 -8.35
N GLU A 389 16.04 6.79 -9.43
CA GLU A 389 17.46 6.36 -9.41
C GLU A 389 18.37 7.38 -8.71
N GLU A 390 18.11 8.68 -8.90
CA GLU A 390 18.96 9.76 -8.36
C GLU A 390 18.69 10.06 -6.88
N THR A 391 17.53 9.69 -6.36
CA THR A 391 17.13 10.01 -4.98
C THR A 391 17.23 8.77 -4.08
N SER A 392 17.98 8.87 -2.98
CA SER A 392 18.15 7.78 -2.03
C SER A 392 17.17 7.87 -0.87
N ILE A 393 16.22 6.93 -0.79
CA ILE A 393 15.34 6.79 0.39
C ILE A 393 16.17 6.69 1.67
N LYS A 394 17.31 5.98 1.64
CA LYS A 394 18.18 5.84 2.79
C LYS A 394 18.76 7.18 3.27
N GLU A 395 19.06 8.11 2.36
CA GLU A 395 19.55 9.43 2.73
C GLU A 395 18.44 10.30 3.35
N LEU A 396 17.22 10.21 2.81
CA LEU A 396 16.05 10.86 3.40
C LEU A 396 15.71 10.28 4.78
N GLU A 397 15.80 8.97 4.96
CA GLU A 397 15.63 8.31 6.25
C GLU A 397 16.69 8.76 7.26
N ASN A 398 17.96 8.89 6.85
CA ASN A 398 19.01 9.45 7.70
C ASN A 398 18.72 10.91 8.07
N LYS A 399 18.11 11.70 7.17
CA LYS A 399 17.69 13.07 7.47
C LYS A 399 16.59 13.08 8.53
N ILE A 400 15.59 12.18 8.43
CA ILE A 400 14.59 11.98 9.50
C ILE A 400 15.29 11.64 10.83
N ASP A 401 16.23 10.69 10.83
CA ASP A 401 16.95 10.32 12.05
C ASP A 401 17.64 11.53 12.69
N GLN A 402 18.35 12.33 11.89
CA GLN A 402 19.03 13.55 12.36
C GLN A 402 18.08 14.61 12.88
N THR A 403 16.93 14.82 12.23
CA THR A 403 15.90 15.74 12.70
C THR A 403 15.31 15.27 14.03
N VAL A 404 15.01 13.98 14.17
CA VAL A 404 14.49 13.41 15.42
C VAL A 404 15.52 13.46 16.55
N TYR A 405 16.81 13.21 16.26
CA TYR A 405 17.87 13.42 17.24
C TYR A 405 17.92 14.85 17.76
N GLN A 406 17.75 15.85 16.89
CA GLN A 406 17.64 17.25 17.31
C GLN A 406 16.40 17.52 18.16
N MET A 407 15.24 16.95 17.79
CA MET A 407 14.00 17.10 18.57
C MET A 407 14.18 16.59 20.01
N PHE A 408 14.85 15.46 20.20
CA PHE A 408 15.14 14.90 21.53
C PHE A 408 16.41 15.47 22.19
N ASP A 409 17.03 16.51 21.63
CA ASP A 409 18.25 17.15 22.14
C ASP A 409 19.42 16.16 22.34
N LEU A 410 19.61 15.22 21.41
CA LEU A 410 20.67 14.21 21.49
C LEU A 410 21.99 14.71 20.92
N SER A 411 23.04 14.60 21.72
CA SER A 411 24.44 14.88 21.32
C SER A 411 25.00 13.80 20.40
N ASP A 412 26.07 14.12 19.67
CA ASP A 412 26.76 13.18 18.76
C ASP A 412 27.21 11.88 19.46
N GLU A 413 27.62 11.96 20.74
CA GLU A 413 28.00 10.79 21.54
C GLU A 413 26.80 9.88 21.83
N GLU A 414 25.65 10.48 22.16
CA GLU A 414 24.40 9.75 22.42
C GLU A 414 23.83 9.14 21.12
N GLN A 415 23.96 9.85 20.00
CA GLN A 415 23.62 9.31 18.68
C GLN A 415 24.49 8.11 18.33
N ALA A 416 25.80 8.16 18.61
CA ALA A 416 26.69 7.03 18.36
C ALA A 416 26.30 5.78 19.16
N VAL A 417 25.83 5.94 20.41
CA VAL A 417 25.31 4.82 21.22
C VAL A 417 24.10 4.16 20.54
N ILE A 418 23.16 4.96 20.02
CA ILE A 418 21.99 4.45 19.28
C ILE A 418 22.44 3.68 18.03
N GLU A 419 23.31 4.28 17.22
CA GLU A 419 23.78 3.70 15.95
C GLU A 419 24.57 2.41 16.18
N ASP A 420 25.41 2.35 17.21
CA ASP A 420 26.19 1.16 17.53
C ASP A 420 25.31 0.03 18.08
N TYR A 421 24.28 0.35 18.86
CA TYR A 421 23.28 -0.63 19.29
C TYR A 421 22.53 -1.23 18.08
N LEU A 422 21.99 -0.39 17.20
CA LEU A 422 21.18 -0.84 16.05
C LEU A 422 21.98 -1.55 14.95
N LYS A 423 23.31 -1.40 14.91
CA LYS A 423 24.17 -2.22 14.04
C LYS A 423 24.19 -3.69 14.46
N VAL A 424 23.95 -3.96 15.74
CA VAL A 424 23.97 -5.32 16.32
C VAL A 424 22.57 -5.92 16.40
N PHE A 425 21.56 -5.09 16.66
CA PHE A 425 20.18 -5.48 16.95
C PHE A 425 19.20 -4.93 15.92
#